data_AF-A0A2E8VJ23-F1
#
_entry.id   AF-A0A2E8VJ23-F1
#
_cell.length_a   1.000
_cell.length_b   1.000
_cell.length_c   1.000
_cell.angle_alpha   90.00
_cell.angle_beta   90.00
_cell.angle_gamma   90.00
#
_symmetry.space_group_name_H-M   'P 1'
#
loop_
_entity.id
_entity.type
_entity.pdbx_description
1 polymer ?
#
loop_
_entity_poly.entity_id
_entity_poly.type
_entity_poly.pdbx_seq_one_letter_code
_entity_poly.pdbx_strand_id
1 'polypeptide(L)'
;MAKVLNDNFGIELGVINTIHAYTNDQRLADVPHSDWRRSRAAAENVIPTTTGAARAVGKILPELDGKLDGIAMRVPVPDGSVVDLNVRLKQDVTINMINDVVLDASNQDSMSDVLEYSNLPVVSTDIIGNKHSSIFDAPFTRVIDKTFVKTLNWYDNEWGYSNRVVDLMTILGKFL
;
A
#
# COMPACT_ATOMS: atom_id res chain seq x y z
N MET A 1 4.04 -4.79 3.17
CA MET A 1 3.60 -4.50 4.56
C MET A 1 2.84 -5.64 5.24
N ALA A 2 1.67 -6.08 4.74
CA ALA A 2 0.86 -7.11 5.41
C ALA A 2 1.64 -8.38 5.80
N LYS A 3 2.51 -8.89 4.92
CA LYS A 3 3.42 -9.99 5.21
C LYS A 3 4.28 -9.75 6.46
N VAL A 4 4.97 -8.61 6.53
CA VAL A 4 5.85 -8.27 7.67
C VAL A 4 5.08 -8.27 8.98
N LEU A 5 3.90 -7.63 9.01
CA LEU A 5 3.07 -7.59 10.22
C LEU A 5 2.49 -8.97 10.57
N ASN A 6 2.08 -9.75 9.58
CA ASN A 6 1.50 -11.07 9.81
C ASN A 6 2.53 -12.09 10.30
N ASP A 7 3.71 -12.13 9.69
CA ASP A 7 4.76 -13.08 10.04
C ASP A 7 5.29 -12.83 11.47
N ASN A 8 5.38 -11.56 11.89
CA ASN A 8 5.89 -11.19 13.21
C ASN A 8 4.80 -11.19 14.30
N PHE A 9 3.61 -10.70 13.97
CA PHE A 9 2.58 -10.42 14.97
C PHE A 9 1.26 -11.18 14.79
N GLY A 10 1.03 -11.72 13.59
CA GLY A 10 -0.23 -12.34 13.20
C GLY A 10 -1.34 -11.31 13.03
N ILE A 11 -1.87 -11.16 11.81
CA ILE A 11 -3.04 -10.31 11.57
C ILE A 11 -4.31 -11.13 11.88
N GLU A 12 -5.17 -10.57 12.73
CA GLU A 12 -6.51 -11.09 13.00
C GLU A 12 -7.50 -10.65 11.92
N LEU A 13 -7.58 -9.33 11.69
CA LEU A 13 -8.43 -8.70 10.68
C LEU A 13 -7.92 -7.29 10.40
N GLY A 14 -8.37 -6.68 9.31
CA GLY A 14 -8.03 -5.29 9.03
C GLY A 14 -8.74 -4.70 7.82
N VAL A 15 -8.58 -3.39 7.67
CA VAL A 15 -9.12 -2.62 6.56
C VAL A 15 -8.03 -1.78 5.91
N ILE A 16 -8.12 -1.66 4.59
CA ILE A 16 -7.21 -0.88 3.76
C ILE A 16 -7.98 0.29 3.18
N ASN A 17 -7.41 1.49 3.28
CA ASN A 17 -7.82 2.62 2.47
C ASN A 17 -6.64 3.07 1.62
N THR A 18 -6.79 3.01 0.30
CA THR A 18 -5.78 3.55 -0.60
C THR A 18 -6.18 4.96 -1.01
N ILE A 19 -5.36 5.95 -0.66
CA ILE A 19 -5.46 7.29 -1.24
C ILE A 19 -4.57 7.28 -2.47
N HIS A 20 -5.20 7.25 -3.63
CA HIS A 20 -4.54 6.97 -4.89
C HIS A 20 -4.55 8.20 -5.79
N ALA A 21 -3.42 8.47 -6.43
CA ALA A 21 -3.35 9.34 -7.60
C ALA A 21 -4.42 8.98 -8.64
N TYR A 22 -4.90 9.96 -9.40
CA TYR A 22 -5.76 9.64 -10.53
C TYR A 22 -4.97 8.88 -11.60
N THR A 23 -5.66 8.06 -12.39
CA THR A 23 -5.06 7.35 -13.52
C THR A 23 -5.74 7.75 -14.83
N ASN A 24 -5.25 7.22 -15.95
CA ASN A 24 -5.87 7.38 -17.26
C ASN A 24 -7.33 6.87 -17.35
N ASP A 25 -7.77 6.08 -16.36
CA ASP A 25 -9.12 5.55 -16.27
C ASP A 25 -10.09 6.54 -15.58
N GLN A 26 -9.56 7.62 -14.95
CA GLN A 26 -10.35 8.77 -14.55
C GLN A 26 -10.33 9.87 -15.64
N ARG A 27 -11.38 10.70 -15.66
CA ARG A 27 -11.67 11.62 -16.76
C ARG A 27 -11.46 13.06 -16.32
N LEU A 28 -11.00 13.93 -17.23
CA LEU A 28 -10.76 15.34 -16.93
C LEU A 28 -12.04 16.16 -16.75
N ALA A 29 -13.13 15.72 -17.37
CA ALA A 29 -14.44 16.34 -17.27
C ALA A 29 -15.49 15.31 -16.83
N ASP A 30 -16.66 15.79 -16.42
CA ASP A 30 -17.81 14.94 -16.15
C ASP A 30 -18.28 14.26 -17.45
N VAL A 31 -18.13 12.93 -17.54
CA VAL A 31 -18.46 12.14 -18.75
C VAL A 31 -19.06 10.78 -18.37
N PRO A 32 -19.87 10.14 -19.24
CA PRO A 32 -20.47 8.84 -18.94
C PRO A 32 -19.45 7.75 -18.56
N HIS A 33 -19.76 6.98 -17.52
CA HIS A 33 -18.98 5.85 -17.05
C HIS A 33 -19.89 4.83 -16.32
N SER A 34 -19.54 3.54 -16.34
CA SER A 34 -20.33 2.47 -15.70
C SER A 34 -20.40 2.61 -14.18
N ASP A 35 -19.31 3.07 -13.56
CA ASP A 35 -19.27 3.60 -12.20
C ASP A 35 -19.52 5.11 -12.24
N TRP A 36 -20.65 5.56 -11.70
CA TRP A 36 -21.07 6.97 -11.70
C TRP A 36 -20.18 7.89 -10.88
N ARG A 37 -19.48 7.39 -9.86
CA ARG A 37 -18.53 8.23 -9.12
C ARG A 37 -17.33 8.58 -9.99
N ARG A 38 -16.92 7.62 -10.81
CA ARG A 38 -15.81 7.76 -11.76
C ARG A 38 -16.19 8.50 -13.05
N SER A 39 -17.46 8.86 -13.18
CA SER A 39 -17.97 9.73 -14.23
C SER A 39 -17.65 11.21 -13.95
N ARG A 40 -17.09 11.54 -12.78
CA ARG A 40 -16.83 12.92 -12.34
C ARG A 40 -15.37 13.33 -12.61
N ALA A 41 -15.15 14.63 -12.83
CA ALA A 41 -13.84 15.21 -13.12
C ALA A 41 -12.78 14.88 -12.05
N ALA A 42 -11.70 14.22 -12.46
CA ALA A 42 -10.68 13.66 -11.58
C ALA A 42 -9.88 14.72 -10.80
N ALA A 43 -9.55 15.83 -11.46
CA ALA A 43 -8.72 16.90 -10.90
C ALA A 43 -9.47 17.81 -9.92
N GLU A 44 -10.77 17.59 -9.72
CA GLU A 44 -11.63 18.44 -8.90
C GLU A 44 -12.29 17.68 -7.73
N ASN A 45 -12.13 16.35 -7.66
CA ASN A 45 -12.88 15.50 -6.75
C ASN A 45 -11.99 14.52 -6.00
N VAL A 46 -12.38 14.22 -4.76
CA VAL A 46 -12.03 12.97 -4.09
C VAL A 46 -13.09 11.94 -4.47
N ILE A 47 -12.71 10.91 -5.22
CA ILE A 47 -13.65 9.94 -5.81
C ILE A 47 -13.49 8.58 -5.11
N PRO A 48 -14.45 8.18 -4.24
CA PRO A 48 -14.45 6.85 -3.64
C PRO A 48 -14.70 5.77 -4.70
N THR A 49 -13.96 4.67 -4.62
CA THR A 49 -14.11 3.51 -5.50
C THR A 49 -13.74 2.21 -4.78
N THR A 50 -14.15 1.08 -5.33
CA THR A 50 -13.75 -0.24 -4.84
C THR A 50 -12.30 -0.54 -5.21
N THR A 51 -11.60 -1.30 -4.38
CA THR A 51 -10.26 -1.81 -4.70
C THR A 51 -10.23 -3.33 -4.69
N GLY A 52 -9.39 -3.92 -5.53
CA GLY A 52 -9.09 -5.36 -5.53
C GLY A 52 -7.92 -5.73 -4.62
N ALA A 53 -7.20 -4.75 -4.07
CA ALA A 53 -5.94 -4.98 -3.37
C ALA A 53 -6.07 -5.94 -2.17
N ALA A 54 -7.07 -5.74 -1.32
CA ALA A 54 -7.30 -6.60 -0.15
C ALA A 54 -7.59 -8.06 -0.55
N ARG A 55 -8.42 -8.27 -1.58
CA ARG A 55 -8.69 -9.61 -2.14
C ARG A 55 -7.46 -10.23 -2.78
N ALA A 56 -6.59 -9.44 -3.41
CA ALA A 56 -5.34 -9.93 -3.98
C ALA A 56 -4.36 -10.40 -2.88
N VAL A 57 -4.31 -9.70 -1.74
CA VAL A 57 -3.51 -10.14 -0.59
C VAL A 57 -3.93 -11.53 -0.12
N GLY A 58 -5.23 -11.81 0.01
CA GLY A 58 -5.72 -13.15 0.40
C GLY A 58 -5.32 -14.27 -0.57
N LYS A 59 -5.12 -13.96 -1.86
CA LYS A 59 -4.63 -14.93 -2.84
C LYS A 59 -3.13 -15.20 -2.73
N ILE A 60 -2.35 -14.19 -2.33
CA ILE A 60 -0.88 -14.26 -2.24
C ILE A 60 -0.43 -14.79 -0.87
N LEU A 61 -1.18 -14.42 0.18
CA LEU A 61 -0.99 -14.82 1.57
C LEU A 61 -2.27 -15.53 2.03
N PRO A 62 -2.41 -16.86 1.77
CA PRO A 62 -3.65 -17.60 2.04
C PRO A 62 -4.13 -17.53 3.48
N GLU A 63 -3.21 -17.38 4.44
CA GLU A 63 -3.52 -17.19 5.85
C GLU A 63 -4.22 -15.86 6.18
N LEU A 64 -4.24 -14.92 5.21
CA LEU A 64 -4.97 -13.65 5.26
C LEU A 64 -6.24 -13.64 4.42
N ASP A 65 -6.62 -14.75 3.80
CA ASP A 65 -7.85 -14.81 3.01
C ASP A 65 -9.08 -14.51 3.86
N GLY A 66 -9.94 -13.63 3.35
CA GLY A 66 -11.13 -13.12 4.06
C GLY A 66 -10.85 -12.22 5.28
N LYS A 67 -9.59 -11.95 5.66
CA LYS A 67 -9.26 -11.13 6.85
C LYS A 67 -9.08 -9.65 6.56
N LEU A 68 -8.82 -9.30 5.30
CA LEU A 68 -8.61 -7.93 4.87
C LEU A 68 -9.68 -7.53 3.86
N ASP A 69 -10.23 -6.33 4.04
CA ASP A 69 -11.07 -5.66 3.05
C ASP A 69 -10.62 -4.21 2.86
N GLY A 70 -11.17 -3.49 1.90
CA GLY A 70 -10.79 -2.09 1.72
C GLY A 70 -11.49 -1.33 0.62
N ILE A 71 -11.22 -0.03 0.62
CA ILE A 71 -11.68 0.92 -0.39
C ILE A 71 -10.48 1.69 -0.96
N ALA A 72 -10.73 2.45 -2.01
CA ALA A 72 -9.80 3.46 -2.49
C ALA A 72 -10.51 4.80 -2.66
N MET A 73 -9.73 5.87 -2.55
CA MET A 73 -10.11 7.23 -2.87
C MET A 73 -9.17 7.72 -3.95
N ARG A 74 -9.69 8.13 -5.12
CA ARG A 74 -8.90 8.84 -6.13
C ARG A 74 -8.84 10.30 -5.75
N VAL A 75 -7.66 10.89 -5.73
CA VAL A 75 -7.48 12.31 -5.37
C VAL A 75 -6.79 13.09 -6.50
N PRO A 76 -6.90 14.43 -6.52
CA PRO A 76 -6.31 15.30 -7.55
C PRO A 76 -4.78 15.41 -7.53
N VAL A 77 -4.06 14.29 -7.42
CA VAL A 77 -2.60 14.22 -7.53
C VAL A 77 -2.23 13.36 -8.72
N PRO A 78 -1.23 13.77 -9.53
CA PRO A 78 -0.88 13.09 -10.77
C PRO A 78 -0.20 11.75 -10.54
N ASP A 79 0.58 11.65 -9.47
CA ASP A 79 1.30 10.45 -9.08
C ASP A 79 1.67 10.52 -7.60
N GLY A 80 2.08 9.39 -7.05
CA GLY A 80 2.44 9.22 -5.65
C GLY A 80 1.21 8.92 -4.80
N SER A 81 1.01 7.62 -4.55
CA SER A 81 -0.13 7.10 -3.81
C SER A 81 0.30 6.61 -2.43
N VAL A 82 -0.69 6.37 -1.57
CA VAL A 82 -0.45 5.89 -0.21
C VAL A 82 -1.51 4.88 0.23
N VAL A 83 -1.03 3.82 0.89
CA VAL A 83 -1.86 2.83 1.57
C VAL A 83 -1.93 3.17 3.05
N ASP A 84 -3.14 3.43 3.53
CA ASP A 84 -3.46 3.48 4.95
C ASP A 84 -3.98 2.10 5.40
N LEU A 85 -3.13 1.35 6.10
CA LEU A 85 -3.42 -0.01 6.57
C LEU A 85 -3.73 0.01 8.07
N ASN A 86 -4.95 -0.42 8.42
CA ASN A 86 -5.42 -0.51 9.79
C ASN A 86 -5.73 -1.97 10.12
N VAL A 87 -5.02 -2.56 11.07
CA VAL A 87 -5.11 -3.99 11.38
C VAL A 87 -5.20 -4.23 12.87
N ARG A 88 -5.89 -5.29 13.25
CA ARG A 88 -5.79 -5.89 14.57
C ARG A 88 -4.80 -7.05 14.53
N LEU A 89 -3.85 -7.03 15.45
CA LEU A 89 -2.84 -8.05 15.62
C LEU A 89 -3.24 -9.02 16.75
N LYS A 90 -2.71 -10.24 16.70
CA LYS A 90 -3.02 -11.29 17.69
C LYS A 90 -2.25 -11.17 19.01
N GLN A 91 -1.34 -10.21 19.11
CA GLN A 91 -0.52 -9.98 20.29
C GLN A 91 -0.28 -8.49 20.54
N ASP A 92 0.07 -8.18 21.79
CA ASP A 92 0.44 -6.83 22.21
C ASP A 92 1.73 -6.37 21.51
N VAL A 93 1.72 -5.17 20.96
CA VAL A 93 2.85 -4.53 20.32
C VAL A 93 3.04 -3.09 20.82
N THR A 94 4.21 -2.53 20.52
CA THR A 94 4.52 -1.11 20.68
C THR A 94 4.89 -0.50 19.34
N ILE A 95 4.88 0.83 19.24
CA ILE A 95 5.32 1.54 18.02
C ILE A 95 6.74 1.12 17.63
N ASN A 96 7.65 1.01 18.61
CA ASN A 96 9.03 0.60 18.36
C ASN A 96 9.10 -0.81 17.79
N MET A 97 8.35 -1.77 18.35
CA MET A 97 8.31 -3.13 17.80
C MET A 97 7.88 -3.17 16.34
N ILE A 98 6.86 -2.37 15.96
CA ILE A 98 6.42 -2.27 14.56
C ILE A 98 7.53 -1.69 13.68
N ASN A 99 8.11 -0.56 14.10
CA ASN A 99 9.13 0.12 13.32
C ASN A 99 10.40 -0.73 13.18
N ASP A 100 10.82 -1.42 14.24
CA ASP A 100 12.01 -2.27 14.25
C ASP A 100 11.87 -3.45 13.28
N VAL A 101 10.74 -4.18 13.31
CA VAL A 101 10.56 -5.32 12.37
C VAL A 101 10.43 -4.88 10.92
N VAL A 102 9.91 -3.67 10.66
CA VAL A 102 9.82 -3.13 9.31
C VAL A 102 11.18 -2.65 8.83
N LEU A 103 11.98 -2.01 9.68
CA LEU A 103 13.37 -1.65 9.39
C LEU A 103 14.19 -2.90 9.09
N ASP A 104 14.11 -3.93 9.93
CA ASP A 104 14.79 -5.20 9.72
C ASP A 104 14.35 -5.84 8.40
N ALA A 105 13.04 -5.90 8.12
CA ALA A 105 12.54 -6.41 6.86
C ALA A 105 13.06 -5.62 5.66
N SER A 106 13.14 -4.28 5.74
CA SER A 106 13.67 -3.44 4.64
C SER A 106 15.15 -3.66 4.36
N ASN A 107 15.91 -4.21 5.31
CA ASN A 107 17.34 -4.50 5.15
C ASN A 107 17.64 -5.93 4.69
N GLN A 108 16.64 -6.80 4.63
CA GLN A 108 16.82 -8.19 4.16
C GLN A 108 16.91 -8.23 2.63
N ASP A 109 17.83 -9.03 2.09
CA ASP A 109 18.01 -9.21 0.63
C ASP A 109 16.71 -9.56 -0.11
N SER A 110 15.81 -10.29 0.54
CA SER A 110 14.52 -10.68 -0.06
C SER A 110 13.51 -9.53 -0.20
N MET A 111 13.78 -8.39 0.45
CA MET A 111 12.84 -7.29 0.63
C MET A 111 13.43 -5.91 0.34
N SER A 112 14.75 -5.76 0.35
CA SER A 112 15.43 -4.46 0.22
C SER A 112 15.17 -3.73 -1.10
N ASP A 113 14.90 -4.47 -2.19
CA ASP A 113 14.51 -3.86 -3.47
C ASP A 113 13.01 -3.52 -3.58
N VAL A 114 12.18 -3.94 -2.62
CA VAL A 114 10.72 -3.78 -2.67
C VAL A 114 10.14 -2.98 -1.50
N LEU A 115 10.78 -2.97 -0.34
CA LEU A 115 10.33 -2.30 0.88
C LEU A 115 11.42 -1.34 1.35
N GLU A 116 11.08 -0.06 1.42
CA GLU A 116 11.91 0.98 2.00
C GLU A 116 11.35 1.38 3.37
N TYR A 117 12.25 1.63 4.33
CA TYR A 117 11.91 2.26 5.60
C TYR A 117 12.27 3.74 5.54
N SER A 118 11.32 4.62 5.81
CA SER A 118 11.54 6.07 5.87
C SER A 118 11.13 6.66 7.21
N ASN A 119 11.99 7.53 7.74
CA ASN A 119 11.70 8.38 8.89
C ASN A 119 11.67 9.87 8.50
N LEU A 120 11.72 10.17 7.21
CA LEU A 120 11.69 11.53 6.69
C LEU A 120 10.23 12.00 6.56
N PRO A 121 9.94 13.30 6.78
CA PRO A 121 8.59 13.85 6.64
C PRO A 121 8.23 14.07 5.16
N VAL A 122 8.16 12.98 4.40
CA VAL A 122 7.90 12.99 2.95
C VAL A 122 6.44 13.28 2.62
N VAL A 123 6.21 13.85 1.45
CA VAL A 123 4.89 13.98 0.83
C VAL A 123 4.86 13.24 -0.53
N SER A 124 3.69 13.17 -1.17
CA SER A 124 3.49 12.36 -2.39
C SER A 124 4.43 12.69 -3.54
N THR A 125 4.86 13.93 -3.68
CA THR A 125 5.79 14.34 -4.75
C THR A 125 7.23 13.91 -4.50
N ASP A 126 7.61 13.70 -3.24
CA ASP A 126 8.99 13.34 -2.88
C ASP A 126 9.31 11.88 -3.23
N ILE A 127 8.29 11.06 -3.44
CA ILE A 127 8.43 9.62 -3.74
C ILE A 127 8.33 9.31 -5.24
N ILE A 128 8.10 10.31 -6.09
CA ILE A 128 8.03 10.11 -7.54
C ILE A 128 9.40 9.67 -8.07
N GLY A 129 9.43 8.60 -8.86
CA GLY A 129 10.64 7.96 -9.34
C GLY A 129 11.29 7.00 -8.34
N ASN A 130 10.69 6.82 -7.15
CA ASN A 130 11.15 5.81 -6.21
C ASN A 130 10.76 4.40 -6.70
N LYS A 131 11.74 3.51 -6.81
CA LYS A 131 11.55 2.16 -7.38
C LYS A 131 10.91 1.17 -6.42
N HIS A 132 10.83 1.46 -5.12
CA HIS A 132 10.31 0.50 -4.13
C HIS A 132 8.79 0.32 -4.30
N SER A 133 8.28 -0.86 -3.93
CA SER A 133 6.84 -1.15 -3.98
C SER A 133 6.08 -0.59 -2.78
N SER A 134 6.79 -0.29 -1.70
CA SER A 134 6.24 0.18 -0.44
C SER A 134 7.32 0.97 0.29
N ILE A 135 7.05 2.22 0.60
CA ILE A 135 7.91 3.08 1.41
C ILE A 135 7.17 3.31 2.72
N PHE A 136 7.60 2.62 3.77
CA PHE A 136 6.99 2.70 5.08
C PHE A 136 7.30 4.03 5.75
N ASP A 137 6.26 4.71 6.22
CA ASP A 137 6.37 6.00 6.89
C ASP A 137 6.30 5.81 8.41
N ALA A 138 7.47 5.64 9.03
CA ALA A 138 7.60 5.30 10.44
C ALA A 138 7.01 6.35 11.41
N PRO A 139 7.13 7.69 11.15
CA PRO A 139 6.46 8.71 11.94
C PRO A 139 4.92 8.58 11.99
N PHE A 140 4.30 7.94 11.00
CA PHE A 140 2.85 7.73 10.96
C PHE A 140 2.37 6.41 11.57
N THR A 141 3.26 5.57 12.11
CA THR A 141 2.88 4.38 12.88
C THR A 141 2.06 4.74 14.10
N ARG A 142 0.90 4.09 14.28
CA ARG A 142 0.08 4.21 15.49
C ARG A 142 -0.22 2.84 16.05
N VAL A 143 -0.22 2.75 17.37
CA VAL A 143 -0.70 1.59 18.13
C VAL A 143 -1.77 2.08 19.10
N ILE A 144 -2.96 1.50 19.01
CA ILE A 144 -4.11 1.75 19.87
C ILE A 144 -4.46 0.42 20.53
N ASP A 145 -4.76 0.46 21.83
CA ASP A 145 -5.12 -0.75 22.60
C ASP A 145 -4.11 -1.91 22.46
N LYS A 146 -2.83 -1.56 22.27
CA LYS A 146 -1.67 -2.45 22.05
C LYS A 146 -1.75 -3.40 20.86
N THR A 147 -2.93 -3.63 20.29
CA THR A 147 -3.19 -4.67 19.28
C THR A 147 -3.72 -4.07 17.98
N PHE A 148 -4.25 -2.85 18.01
CA PHE A 148 -4.74 -2.16 16.82
C PHE A 148 -3.67 -1.24 16.25
N VAL A 149 -3.17 -1.58 15.07
CA VAL A 149 -2.05 -0.90 14.43
C VAL A 149 -2.50 -0.19 13.16
N LYS A 150 -2.07 1.05 13.01
CA LYS A 150 -2.15 1.82 11.77
C LYS A 150 -0.75 2.02 11.22
N THR A 151 -0.55 1.70 9.96
CA THR A 151 0.68 1.99 9.20
C THR A 151 0.35 2.75 7.93
N LEU A 152 1.30 3.55 7.47
CA LEU A 152 1.19 4.33 6.24
C LEU A 152 2.33 3.93 5.30
N ASN A 153 1.99 3.63 4.05
CA ASN A 153 2.96 3.12 3.07
C ASN A 153 2.78 3.86 1.76
N TRP A 154 3.76 4.70 1.43
CA TRP A 154 3.79 5.39 0.15
C TRP A 154 4.22 4.44 -0.97
N TYR A 155 3.82 4.74 -2.19
CA TYR A 155 4.33 4.08 -3.37
C TYR A 155 4.09 4.96 -4.59
N ASP A 156 5.11 5.05 -5.44
CA ASP A 156 4.93 5.52 -6.81
C ASP A 156 4.14 4.42 -7.55
N ASN A 157 2.91 4.74 -7.92
CA ASN A 157 1.98 3.77 -8.51
C ASN A 157 2.31 3.43 -9.96
N GLU A 158 3.19 4.17 -10.62
CA GLU A 158 3.65 3.89 -11.97
C GLU A 158 5.02 3.21 -11.95
N TRP A 159 6.01 3.86 -11.32
CA TRP A 159 7.40 3.45 -11.35
C TRP A 159 7.69 2.23 -10.51
N GLY A 160 7.18 2.19 -9.27
CA GLY A 160 7.38 1.05 -8.37
C GLY A 160 6.84 -0.25 -8.99
N TYR A 161 5.62 -0.18 -9.57
CA TYR A 161 5.02 -1.32 -10.25
C TYR A 161 5.76 -1.71 -11.54
N SER A 162 6.19 -0.73 -12.34
CA SER A 162 6.94 -1.00 -13.59
C SER A 162 8.24 -1.76 -13.32
N ASN A 163 8.97 -1.41 -12.25
CA ASN A 163 10.16 -2.15 -11.82
C ASN A 163 9.80 -3.59 -11.40
N ARG A 164 8.69 -3.81 -10.68
CA ARG A 164 8.24 -5.18 -10.31
C ARG A 164 7.92 -6.05 -11.51
N VAL A 165 7.39 -5.47 -12.60
CA VAL A 165 7.16 -6.20 -13.84
C VAL A 165 8.48 -6.69 -14.43
N VAL A 166 9.51 -5.82 -14.47
CA VAL A 166 10.85 -6.19 -14.94
C VAL A 166 11.45 -7.30 -14.06
N ASP A 167 11.38 -7.14 -12.73
CA ASP A 167 11.88 -8.15 -11.78
C ASP A 167 11.20 -9.51 -12.01
N LEU A 168 9.88 -9.52 -12.20
CA LEU A 168 9.11 -10.73 -12.49
C LEU A 168 9.54 -11.37 -13.81
N MET A 169 9.77 -10.57 -14.86
CA MET A 169 10.28 -11.09 -16.15
C MET A 169 11.65 -11.72 -15.99
N THR A 170 12.55 -11.13 -15.18
CA THR A 170 13.86 -11.73 -14.88
C THR A 170 13.74 -13.05 -14.12
N ILE A 171 12.78 -13.17 -13.19
CA ILE A 171 12.50 -14.43 -12.49
C ILE A 171 11.98 -15.48 -13.47
N LEU A 172 10.99 -15.14 -14.29
CA LEU A 172 10.39 -16.06 -15.28
C LEU A 172 11.43 -16.52 -16.32
N GLY A 173 12.33 -15.62 -16.74
CA GLY A 173 13.41 -15.94 -17.67
C GLY A 173 14.40 -16.99 -17.16
N LYS A 174 14.47 -17.25 -15.84
CA LYS A 174 15.30 -18.34 -15.29
C LYS A 174 14.66 -19.73 -15.47
N PHE A 175 13.38 -19.79 -15.84
CA PHE A 175 12.65 -21.03 -16.11
C PHE A 175 12.54 -21.38 -17.61
N LEU A 176 13.03 -20.49 -18.48
CA LEU A 176 13.16 -20.70 -19.92
C LEU A 176 14.55 -21.22 -20.26
#